data_AF-A0A935GXT4-F1
#
_entry.id   AF-A0A935GXT4-F1
#
_cell.length_a   1.000
_cell.length_b   1.000
_cell.length_c   1.000
_cell.angle_alpha   90.00
_cell.angle_beta   90.00
_cell.angle_gamma   90.00
#
_symmetry.space_group_name_H-M   'P 1'
#
loop_
_entity.id
_entity.type
_entity.pdbx_description
1 polymer ?
#
loop_
_entity_poly.entity_id
_entity_poly.type
_entity_poly.pdbx_seq_one_letter_code
_entity_poly.pdbx_strand_id
1 'polypeptide(L)'
;MRTPDDLNESSLAQAWADLKAHADAGLQLEANANRLAFGDPEFLLRRETRGIRFQLEMLKPDLEQQKLGIENTIVVFGSARFPAPEDAQRTMAAAQASGDAAAIRDAERHLRNAHFYDQARQFGALVARYSATLPEADRLFICTGGGPGIMEAANRGAFDVGAPTLGLNIALPHEQDPNRYVTPELSFRFHYFAARKMHFMMRAKALVAFPGGFGTLDELFEVMTLVQTKKAHPVPIILFGANYWKRLINFDVLVEEGAISPEDLNLFQITDDPQAAWDAIRTFYKL
;
A
#
# COMPACT_ATOMS: atom_id res chain seq x y z
N MET A 1 25.34 38.25 28.95
CA MET A 1 24.25 38.67 28.03
C MET A 1 24.07 37.51 27.06
N ARG A 2 23.01 36.71 27.23
CA ARG A 2 22.67 35.62 26.27
C ARG A 2 21.94 36.26 25.09
N THR A 3 22.30 35.87 23.87
CA THR A 3 21.70 36.33 22.62
C THR A 3 20.22 35.89 22.54
N PRO A 4 19.30 36.72 21.98
CA PRO A 4 17.86 36.42 21.99
C PRO A 4 17.42 35.31 21.02
N ASP A 5 18.31 34.78 20.18
CA ASP A 5 17.94 33.89 19.06
C ASP A 5 17.82 32.40 19.43
N ASP A 6 17.97 32.02 20.70
CA ASP A 6 18.11 30.61 21.11
C ASP A 6 16.94 30.09 21.98
N LEU A 7 15.79 30.78 21.95
CA LEU A 7 14.65 30.46 22.84
C LEU A 7 13.66 29.44 22.26
N ASN A 8 13.70 29.15 20.96
CA ASN A 8 12.71 28.27 20.31
C ASN A 8 13.21 26.85 20.01
N GLU A 9 14.49 26.67 19.65
CA GLU A 9 15.03 25.32 19.35
C GLU A 9 15.13 24.43 20.61
N SER A 10 15.28 25.05 21.80
CA SER A 10 15.46 24.31 23.05
C SER A 10 14.20 23.58 23.52
N SER A 11 13.00 24.06 23.19
CA SER A 11 11.74 23.52 23.75
C SER A 11 11.33 22.19 23.10
N LEU A 12 11.51 22.06 21.79
CA LEU A 12 11.18 20.86 21.01
C LEU A 12 12.15 19.71 21.33
N ALA A 13 13.45 20.01 21.33
CA ALA A 13 14.49 19.04 21.66
C ALA A 13 14.34 18.53 23.10
N GLN A 14 13.95 19.41 24.03
CA GLN A 14 13.75 19.07 25.43
C GLN A 14 12.50 18.22 25.66
N ALA A 15 11.37 18.52 25.00
CA ALA A 15 10.19 17.65 25.03
C ALA A 15 10.48 16.23 24.50
N TRP A 16 11.31 16.13 23.46
CA TRP A 16 11.74 14.85 22.91
C TRP A 16 12.69 14.09 23.86
N ALA A 17 13.64 14.78 24.48
CA ALA A 17 14.54 14.21 25.47
C ALA A 17 13.78 13.67 26.69
N ASP A 18 12.77 14.41 27.17
CA ASP A 18 11.91 14.01 28.27
C ASP A 18 11.08 12.76 27.91
N LEU A 19 10.51 12.71 26.70
CA LEU A 19 9.77 11.55 26.20
C LEU A 19 10.66 10.30 26.14
N LYS A 20 11.87 10.45 25.60
CA LYS A 20 12.84 9.36 25.49
C LYS A 20 13.23 8.83 26.86
N ALA A 21 13.49 9.71 27.83
CA ALA A 21 13.82 9.30 29.20
C ALA A 21 12.68 8.51 29.87
N HIS A 22 11.41 8.88 29.65
CA HIS A 22 10.26 8.13 30.16
C HIS A 22 10.16 6.73 29.53
N ALA A 23 10.39 6.63 28.22
CA ALA A 23 10.37 5.36 27.49
C ALA A 23 11.48 4.40 27.95
N ASP A 24 12.72 4.90 28.05
CA ASP A 24 13.88 4.10 28.48
C ASP A 24 13.74 3.57 29.92
N ALA A 25 13.08 4.33 30.79
CA ALA A 25 12.82 3.95 32.17
C ALA A 25 11.55 3.09 32.38
N GLY A 26 10.75 2.86 31.33
CA GLY A 26 9.50 2.09 31.43
C GLY A 26 8.44 2.72 32.33
N LEU A 27 8.47 4.04 32.51
CA LEU A 27 7.54 4.75 33.40
C LEU A 27 6.15 4.81 32.78
N GLN A 28 5.12 4.66 33.62
CA GLN A 28 3.74 4.89 33.18
C GLN A 28 3.55 6.37 32.80
N LEU A 29 2.74 6.60 31.77
CA LEU A 29 2.38 7.94 31.34
C LEU A 29 1.41 8.56 32.36
N GLU A 30 1.96 9.33 33.30
CA GLU A 30 1.16 10.10 34.26
C GLU A 30 0.74 11.45 33.70
N ALA A 31 -0.40 11.97 34.17
CA ALA A 31 -0.89 13.29 33.79
C ALA A 31 0.07 14.39 34.28
N ASN A 32 0.56 15.23 33.36
CA ASN A 32 1.48 16.33 33.69
C ASN A 32 1.17 17.57 32.85
N ALA A 33 0.49 18.54 33.46
CA ALA A 33 0.07 19.77 32.79
C ALA A 33 1.22 20.70 32.33
N ASN A 34 2.45 20.47 32.82
CA ASN A 34 3.62 21.26 32.42
C ASN A 34 4.29 20.73 31.14
N ARG A 35 3.87 19.58 30.59
CA ARG A 35 4.37 19.11 29.30
C ARG A 35 3.82 19.96 28.16
N LEU A 36 4.64 20.20 27.15
CA LEU A 36 4.18 20.83 25.91
C LEU A 36 3.21 19.90 25.18
N ALA A 37 2.06 20.41 24.76
CA ALA A 37 0.98 19.59 24.19
C ALA A 37 1.41 18.72 22.99
N PHE A 38 2.30 19.22 22.12
CA PHE A 38 2.80 18.46 20.96
C PHE A 38 3.85 17.39 21.33
N GLY A 39 4.40 17.44 22.55
CA GLY A 39 5.35 16.48 23.10
C GLY A 39 4.78 15.67 24.26
N ASP A 40 3.48 15.80 24.56
CA ASP A 40 2.82 15.07 25.63
C ASP A 40 2.08 13.84 25.06
N PRO A 41 2.63 12.63 25.21
CA PRO A 41 2.04 11.41 24.66
C PRO A 41 0.74 11.05 25.37
N GLU A 42 0.57 11.39 26.65
CA GLU A 42 -0.69 11.13 27.36
C GLU A 42 -1.81 11.92 26.72
N PHE A 43 -1.60 13.23 26.51
CA PHE A 43 -2.53 14.11 25.82
C PHE A 43 -2.78 13.69 24.36
N LEU A 44 -1.74 13.39 23.58
CA LEU A 44 -1.87 13.00 22.17
C LEU A 44 -2.56 11.65 21.97
N LEU A 45 -2.58 10.78 22.98
CA LEU A 45 -3.29 9.50 22.91
C LEU A 45 -4.80 9.60 23.24
N ARG A 46 -5.25 10.72 23.83
CA ARG A 46 -6.66 10.96 24.18
C ARG A 46 -7.61 10.94 22.98
N ARG A 47 -8.89 10.66 23.22
CA ARG A 47 -9.90 10.57 22.15
C ARG A 47 -10.09 11.90 21.44
N GLU A 48 -10.02 13.00 22.18
CA GLU A 48 -10.19 14.39 21.77
C GLU A 48 -9.13 14.81 20.74
N THR A 49 -7.92 14.27 20.85
CA THR A 49 -6.79 14.58 19.95
C THR A 49 -6.74 13.67 18.72
N ARG A 50 -7.74 12.81 18.50
CA ARG A 50 -7.85 11.94 17.31
C ARG A 50 -7.76 12.74 16.00
N GLY A 51 -8.42 13.89 15.90
CA GLY A 51 -8.38 14.73 14.70
C GLY A 51 -6.97 15.21 14.36
N ILE A 52 -6.19 15.58 15.37
CA ILE A 52 -4.79 16.00 15.21
C ILE A 52 -3.91 14.83 14.75
N ARG A 53 -4.06 13.65 15.36
CA ARG A 53 -3.35 12.44 14.92
C ARG A 53 -3.67 12.06 13.47
N PHE A 54 -4.95 12.16 13.08
CA PHE A 54 -5.36 11.93 11.70
C PHE A 54 -4.71 12.95 10.75
N GLN A 55 -4.68 14.23 11.13
CA GLN A 55 -4.00 15.27 10.34
C GLN A 55 -2.50 14.99 10.17
N LEU A 56 -1.82 14.49 11.21
CA LEU A 56 -0.42 14.08 11.11
C LEU A 56 -0.22 12.92 10.13
N GLU A 57 -1.12 11.93 10.12
CA GLU A 57 -1.07 10.82 9.16
C GLU A 57 -1.42 11.25 7.73
N MET A 58 -2.21 12.31 7.55
CA MET A 58 -2.38 12.93 6.23
C MET A 58 -1.13 13.69 5.80
N LEU A 59 -0.52 14.47 6.69
CA LEU A 59 0.53 15.42 6.36
C LEU A 59 1.91 14.76 6.16
N LYS A 60 2.34 13.89 7.08
CA LYS A 60 3.71 13.35 7.05
C LYS A 60 4.02 12.60 5.74
N PRO A 61 3.19 11.66 5.26
CA PRO A 61 3.48 10.95 4.03
C PRO A 61 3.37 11.86 2.79
N ASP A 62 2.52 12.89 2.83
CA ASP A 62 2.36 13.83 1.71
C ASP A 62 3.63 14.67 1.53
N LEU A 63 4.13 15.27 2.62
CA LEU A 63 5.34 16.10 2.57
C LEU A 63 6.58 15.32 2.12
N GLU A 64 6.79 14.11 2.63
CA GLU A 64 7.95 13.30 2.23
C GLU A 64 7.86 12.83 0.78
N GLN A 65 6.66 12.47 0.30
CA GLN A 65 6.45 12.13 -1.11
C GLN A 65 6.71 13.33 -2.03
N GLN A 66 6.18 14.52 -1.69
CA GLN A 66 6.41 15.74 -2.46
C GLN A 66 7.90 16.11 -2.52
N LYS A 67 8.60 16.02 -1.38
CA LYS A 67 10.04 16.27 -1.30
C LYS A 67 10.86 15.36 -2.21
N LEU A 68 10.41 14.12 -2.40
CA LEU A 68 11.05 13.11 -3.25
C LEU A 68 10.50 13.10 -4.69
N GLY A 69 9.64 14.06 -5.06
CA GLY A 69 9.06 14.16 -6.40
C GLY A 69 8.09 13.03 -6.76
N ILE A 70 7.51 12.35 -5.76
CA ILE A 70 6.54 11.29 -6.00
C ILE A 70 5.17 11.92 -6.26
N GLU A 71 4.87 12.19 -7.53
CA GLU A 71 3.60 12.79 -7.93
C GLU A 71 2.62 11.79 -8.56
N ASN A 72 3.13 10.72 -9.18
CA ASN A 72 2.33 9.78 -9.94
C ASN A 72 2.61 8.34 -9.51
N THR A 73 1.60 7.64 -8.99
CA THR A 73 1.74 6.26 -8.51
C THR A 73 0.89 5.29 -9.30
N ILE A 74 1.42 4.08 -9.50
CA ILE A 74 0.66 2.92 -9.97
C ILE A 74 0.41 2.06 -8.73
N VAL A 75 -0.84 2.03 -8.29
CA VAL A 75 -1.24 1.33 -7.06
C VAL A 75 -1.46 -0.13 -7.37
N VAL A 76 -0.76 -1.01 -6.66
CA VAL A 76 -0.89 -2.47 -6.82
C VAL A 76 -1.37 -3.10 -5.52
N PHE A 77 -2.49 -3.82 -5.61
CA PHE A 77 -3.05 -4.62 -4.51
C PHE A 77 -3.08 -6.10 -4.88
N GLY A 78 -3.10 -6.94 -3.85
CA GLY A 78 -3.28 -8.38 -3.99
C GLY A 78 -3.06 -9.09 -2.67
N SER A 79 -3.08 -10.42 -2.73
CA SER A 79 -2.92 -11.27 -1.56
C SER A 79 -1.57 -11.06 -0.86
N ALA A 80 -1.62 -10.82 0.45
CA ALA A 80 -0.44 -10.88 1.33
C ALA A 80 0.08 -12.32 1.54
N ARG A 81 -0.63 -13.33 1.01
CA ARG A 81 -0.39 -14.76 1.27
C ARG A 81 0.09 -15.53 0.04
N PHE A 82 0.35 -14.86 -1.08
CA PHE A 82 0.81 -15.51 -2.30
C PHE A 82 2.33 -15.38 -2.36
N PRO A 83 3.09 -16.43 -1.99
CA PRO A 83 4.54 -16.31 -1.85
C PRO A 83 5.25 -16.33 -3.20
N ALA A 84 6.53 -15.98 -3.18
CA ALA A 84 7.41 -16.21 -4.32
C ALA A 84 7.46 -17.71 -4.69
N PRO A 85 7.62 -18.08 -5.97
CA PRO A 85 7.65 -19.48 -6.39
C PRO A 85 8.73 -20.29 -5.67
N GLU A 86 9.91 -19.72 -5.47
CA GLU A 86 11.01 -20.37 -4.74
C GLU A 86 10.61 -20.71 -3.30
N ASP A 87 9.85 -19.84 -2.63
CA ASP A 87 9.39 -20.03 -1.26
C ASP A 87 8.26 -21.06 -1.23
N ALA A 88 7.32 -20.99 -2.17
CA ALA A 88 6.23 -21.95 -2.32
C ALA A 88 6.75 -23.39 -2.52
N GLN A 89 7.77 -23.56 -3.35
CA GLN A 89 8.42 -24.85 -3.61
C GLN A 89 9.12 -25.38 -2.34
N ARG A 90 9.84 -24.52 -1.61
CA ARG A 90 10.47 -24.92 -0.34
C ARG A 90 9.43 -25.34 0.70
N THR A 91 8.34 -24.59 0.85
CA THR A 91 7.23 -24.96 1.75
C THR A 91 6.59 -26.29 1.33
N MET A 92 6.39 -26.53 0.03
CA MET A 92 5.85 -27.79 -0.48
C MET A 92 6.76 -28.98 -0.16
N ALA A 93 8.07 -28.85 -0.40
CA ALA A 93 9.02 -29.92 -0.10
C ALA A 93 9.05 -30.25 1.40
N ALA A 94 9.03 -29.22 2.26
CA ALA A 94 8.97 -29.39 3.71
C ALA A 94 7.66 -30.05 4.17
N ALA A 95 6.52 -29.66 3.59
CA ALA A 95 5.22 -30.25 3.92
C ALA A 95 5.11 -31.71 3.45
N GLN A 96 5.66 -32.05 2.28
CA GLN A 96 5.74 -33.44 1.82
C GLN A 96 6.61 -34.29 2.74
N ALA A 97 7.74 -33.74 3.21
CA ALA A 97 8.64 -34.43 4.13
C ALA A 97 8.02 -34.65 5.52
N SER A 98 7.15 -33.74 5.99
CA SER A 98 6.46 -33.91 7.28
C SER A 98 5.35 -34.96 7.24
N GLY A 99 4.79 -35.24 6.05
CA GLY A 99 3.65 -36.14 5.89
C GLY A 99 2.32 -35.58 6.44
N ASP A 100 2.30 -34.34 6.93
CA ASP A 100 1.09 -33.70 7.43
C ASP A 100 0.17 -33.28 6.28
N ALA A 101 -0.98 -33.94 6.17
CA ALA A 101 -1.97 -33.67 5.14
C ALA A 101 -2.50 -32.22 5.18
N ALA A 102 -2.55 -31.56 6.33
CA ALA A 102 -2.94 -30.16 6.42
C ALA A 102 -1.87 -29.25 5.81
N ALA A 103 -0.61 -29.42 6.23
CA ALA A 103 0.52 -28.69 5.67
C ALA A 103 0.67 -28.88 4.15
N ILE A 104 0.45 -30.09 3.64
CA ILE A 104 0.50 -30.38 2.20
C ILE A 104 -0.58 -29.61 1.45
N ARG A 105 -1.84 -29.64 1.93
CA ARG A 105 -2.95 -28.89 1.29
C ARG A 105 -2.70 -27.39 1.25
N ASP A 106 -2.11 -26.83 2.32
CA ASP A 106 -1.76 -25.41 2.37
C ASP A 106 -0.62 -25.07 1.42
N ALA A 107 0.43 -25.90 1.37
CA ALA A 107 1.54 -25.71 0.45
C ALA A 107 1.12 -25.85 -1.03
N GLU A 108 0.24 -26.80 -1.36
CA GLU A 108 -0.34 -26.90 -2.70
C GLU A 108 -1.10 -25.64 -3.09
N ARG A 109 -1.84 -25.04 -2.15
CA ARG A 109 -2.56 -23.78 -2.38
C ARG A 109 -1.60 -22.63 -2.66
N HIS A 110 -0.52 -22.53 -1.90
CA HIS A 110 0.52 -21.53 -2.13
C HIS A 110 1.20 -21.74 -3.48
N LEU A 111 1.56 -22.98 -3.82
CA LEU A 111 2.22 -23.31 -5.08
C LEU A 111 1.33 -22.99 -6.30
N ARG A 112 0.03 -23.32 -6.23
CA ARG A 112 -0.93 -22.97 -7.29
C ARG A 112 -1.00 -21.47 -7.54
N ASN A 113 -0.89 -20.66 -6.50
CA ASN A 113 -1.04 -19.21 -6.57
C ASN A 113 0.29 -18.45 -6.76
N ALA A 114 1.43 -19.11 -6.64
CA ALA A 114 2.75 -18.47 -6.66
C ALA A 114 3.07 -17.79 -7.99
N HIS A 115 2.49 -18.24 -9.11
CA HIS A 115 2.67 -17.61 -10.42
C HIS A 115 2.21 -16.14 -10.44
N PHE A 116 1.21 -15.76 -9.63
CA PHE A 116 0.79 -14.36 -9.52
C PHE A 116 1.88 -13.47 -8.92
N TYR A 117 2.76 -14.01 -8.07
CA TYR A 117 3.90 -13.26 -7.54
C TYR A 117 4.83 -12.86 -8.68
N ASP A 118 5.24 -13.80 -9.54
CA ASP A 118 6.11 -13.50 -10.68
C ASP A 118 5.47 -12.51 -11.65
N GLN A 119 4.17 -12.65 -11.91
CA GLN A 119 3.43 -11.73 -12.76
C GLN A 119 3.38 -10.31 -12.18
N ALA A 120 3.15 -10.16 -10.87
CA ALA A 120 3.18 -8.86 -10.20
C ALA A 120 4.59 -8.25 -10.19
N ARG A 121 5.63 -9.07 -10.02
CA ARG A 121 7.02 -8.64 -10.13
C ARG A 121 7.37 -8.18 -11.53
N GLN A 122 6.94 -8.93 -12.55
CA GLN A 122 7.12 -8.53 -13.94
C GLN A 122 6.40 -7.21 -14.24
N PHE A 123 5.15 -7.07 -13.80
CA PHE A 123 4.38 -5.83 -13.95
C PHE A 123 5.09 -4.63 -13.31
N GLY A 124 5.55 -4.78 -12.06
CA GLY A 124 6.30 -3.72 -11.36
C GLY A 124 7.56 -3.28 -12.12
N ALA A 125 8.29 -4.25 -12.69
CA ALA A 125 9.48 -3.97 -13.49
C ALA A 125 9.18 -3.31 -14.83
N LEU A 126 8.05 -3.63 -15.47
CA LEU A 126 7.61 -3.00 -16.73
C LEU A 126 7.31 -1.51 -16.51
N VAL A 127 6.50 -1.19 -15.50
CA VAL A 127 6.16 0.19 -15.13
C VAL A 127 7.43 0.99 -14.81
N ALA A 128 8.31 0.43 -13.97
CA ALA A 128 9.52 1.12 -13.55
C ALA A 128 10.51 1.36 -14.70
N ARG A 129 10.68 0.39 -15.62
CA ARG A 129 11.52 0.58 -16.81
C ARG A 129 10.99 1.67 -17.73
N TYR A 130 9.68 1.72 -17.94
CA TYR A 130 9.07 2.80 -18.71
C TYR A 130 9.22 4.15 -18.00
N SER A 131 8.94 4.19 -16.70
CA SER A 131 9.08 5.39 -15.87
C SER A 131 10.48 6.01 -15.96
N ALA A 132 11.53 5.18 -16.01
CA ALA A 132 12.91 5.64 -16.12
C ALA A 132 13.21 6.40 -17.43
N THR A 133 12.40 6.25 -18.48
CA THR A 133 12.55 7.01 -19.74
C THR A 133 11.85 8.36 -19.72
N LEU A 134 11.03 8.63 -18.71
CA LEU A 134 10.25 9.85 -18.59
C LEU A 134 11.03 10.98 -17.89
N PRO A 135 10.66 12.25 -18.19
CA PRO A 135 11.04 13.38 -17.37
C PRO A 135 10.61 13.17 -15.91
N GLU A 136 11.36 13.75 -14.98
CA GLU A 136 11.15 13.55 -13.53
C GLU A 136 9.71 13.81 -13.07
N ALA A 137 9.08 14.88 -13.57
CA ALA A 137 7.71 15.26 -13.23
C ALA A 137 6.64 14.24 -13.68
N ASP A 138 6.94 13.43 -14.70
CA ASP A 138 6.01 12.46 -15.29
C ASP A 138 6.31 11.02 -14.84
N ARG A 139 7.35 10.83 -14.03
CA ARG A 139 7.73 9.50 -13.53
C ARG A 139 6.59 8.85 -12.77
N LEU A 140 6.44 7.56 -13.01
CA LEU A 140 5.48 6.66 -12.39
C LEU A 140 6.20 5.79 -11.35
N PHE A 141 5.61 5.63 -10.17
CA PHE A 141 6.20 4.84 -9.09
C PHE A 141 5.25 3.74 -8.61
N ILE A 142 5.78 2.55 -8.34
CA ILE A 142 4.97 1.47 -7.76
C ILE A 142 4.65 1.82 -6.30
N CYS A 143 3.37 1.80 -5.98
CA CYS A 143 2.85 2.01 -4.62
C CYS A 143 2.02 0.81 -4.20
N THR A 144 2.30 0.28 -3.01
CA THR A 144 1.59 -0.89 -2.47
C THR A 144 1.27 -0.67 -0.99
N GLY A 145 0.57 -1.65 -0.39
CA GLY A 145 0.38 -1.69 1.05
C GLY A 145 1.62 -2.04 1.88
N GLY A 146 2.78 -2.27 1.26
CA GLY A 146 4.06 -2.53 1.92
C GLY A 146 4.21 -3.92 2.53
N GLY A 147 3.15 -4.73 2.59
CA GLY A 147 3.19 -6.09 3.16
C GLY A 147 3.83 -7.14 2.23
N PRO A 148 3.82 -8.42 2.64
CA PRO A 148 4.35 -9.55 1.86
C PRO A 148 3.47 -9.90 0.65
N GLY A 149 3.86 -10.95 -0.08
CA GLY A 149 3.08 -11.53 -1.17
C GLY A 149 3.05 -10.65 -2.40
N ILE A 150 1.87 -10.38 -2.96
CA ILE A 150 1.75 -9.60 -4.21
C ILE A 150 2.24 -8.16 -4.08
N MET A 151 2.03 -7.55 -2.91
CA MET A 151 2.54 -6.20 -2.63
C MET A 151 4.08 -6.19 -2.69
N GLU A 152 4.71 -7.13 -1.99
CA GLU A 152 6.16 -7.34 -2.08
C GLU A 152 6.61 -7.60 -3.51
N ALA A 153 5.93 -8.46 -4.26
CA ALA A 153 6.30 -8.79 -5.63
C ALA A 153 6.35 -7.55 -6.53
N ALA A 154 5.32 -6.71 -6.48
CA ALA A 154 5.26 -5.47 -7.25
C ALA A 154 6.37 -4.49 -6.85
N ASN A 155 6.61 -4.29 -5.54
CA ASN A 155 7.75 -3.48 -5.07
C ASN A 155 9.08 -4.06 -5.55
N ARG A 156 9.29 -5.38 -5.40
CA ARG A 156 10.50 -6.08 -5.84
C ARG A 156 10.76 -5.88 -7.32
N GLY A 157 9.73 -5.96 -8.15
CA GLY A 157 9.84 -5.75 -9.60
C GLY A 157 10.44 -4.39 -9.97
N ALA A 158 9.94 -3.32 -9.34
CA ALA A 158 10.46 -1.97 -9.56
C ALA A 158 11.84 -1.76 -8.90
N PHE A 159 12.04 -2.33 -7.70
CA PHE A 159 13.32 -2.29 -6.99
C PHE A 159 14.45 -2.96 -7.77
N ASP A 160 14.21 -4.12 -8.37
CA ASP A 160 15.19 -4.89 -9.14
C ASP A 160 15.74 -4.12 -10.36
N VAL A 161 15.01 -3.09 -10.83
CA VAL A 161 15.44 -2.21 -11.92
C VAL A 161 15.93 -0.84 -11.44
N GLY A 162 16.14 -0.69 -10.13
CA GLY A 162 16.71 0.51 -9.51
C GLY A 162 15.73 1.66 -9.29
N ALA A 163 14.42 1.44 -9.44
CA ALA A 163 13.42 2.48 -9.19
C ALA A 163 13.01 2.51 -7.70
N PRO A 164 12.75 3.70 -7.12
CA PRO A 164 12.22 3.80 -5.77
C PRO A 164 10.77 3.28 -5.73
N THR A 165 10.37 2.73 -4.60
CA THR A 165 9.04 2.12 -4.44
C THR A 165 8.41 2.45 -3.09
N LEU A 166 7.09 2.58 -3.07
CA LEU A 166 6.33 3.04 -1.92
C LEU A 166 5.64 1.87 -1.20
N GLY A 167 5.62 1.97 0.13
CA GLY A 167 4.90 1.07 1.01
C GLY A 167 4.05 1.86 2.00
N LEU A 168 2.74 1.85 1.82
CA LEU A 168 1.78 2.43 2.75
C LEU A 168 1.29 1.33 3.70
N ASN A 169 2.02 1.08 4.78
CA ASN A 169 1.75 0.02 5.76
C ASN A 169 0.65 0.43 6.75
N ILE A 170 0.00 -0.54 7.38
CA ILE A 170 -1.01 -0.30 8.42
C ILE A 170 -0.62 -1.03 9.70
N ALA A 171 -0.74 -0.38 10.85
CA ALA A 171 -0.51 -0.99 12.15
C ALA A 171 -1.59 -2.04 12.44
N LEU A 172 -1.17 -3.29 12.60
CA LEU A 172 -2.04 -4.43 12.91
C LEU A 172 -1.63 -5.09 14.23
N PRO A 173 -2.53 -5.83 14.91
CA PRO A 173 -2.21 -6.54 16.16
C PRO A 173 -1.09 -7.58 16.02
N HIS A 174 -0.93 -8.14 14.81
CA HIS A 174 0.22 -8.94 14.44
C HIS A 174 1.04 -8.11 13.46
N GLU A 175 2.28 -7.82 13.83
CA GLU A 175 3.14 -6.89 13.08
C GLU A 175 3.43 -7.47 11.69
N GLN A 176 3.11 -6.68 10.66
CA GLN A 176 3.64 -6.88 9.32
C GLN A 176 4.79 -5.89 9.17
N ASP A 177 6.02 -6.40 9.19
CA ASP A 177 7.16 -5.59 8.79
C ASP A 177 6.99 -5.17 7.32
N PRO A 178 7.36 -3.92 6.97
CA PRO A 178 7.41 -3.52 5.59
C PRO A 178 8.35 -4.45 4.83
N ASN A 179 7.95 -4.84 3.62
CA ASN A 179 8.80 -5.68 2.80
C ASN A 179 10.10 -4.94 2.44
N ARG A 180 11.19 -5.71 2.32
CA ARG A 180 12.57 -5.19 2.14
C ARG A 180 12.83 -4.44 0.83
N TYR A 181 11.86 -4.41 -0.10
CA TYR A 181 12.00 -3.75 -1.40
C TYR A 181 11.35 -2.37 -1.44
N VAL A 182 10.67 -1.97 -0.36
CA VAL A 182 10.20 -0.59 -0.17
C VAL A 182 11.39 0.32 0.11
N THR A 183 11.43 1.47 -0.54
CA THR A 183 12.45 2.50 -0.28
C THR A 183 12.30 3.01 1.16
N PRO A 184 13.35 3.03 2.00
CA PRO A 184 13.24 3.37 3.42
C PRO A 184 12.51 4.69 3.70
N GLU A 185 12.80 5.73 2.92
CA GLU A 185 12.18 7.06 3.04
C GLU A 185 10.71 7.10 2.57
N LEU A 186 10.25 6.07 1.87
CA LEU A 186 8.89 5.92 1.33
C LEU A 186 8.12 4.75 1.99
N SER A 187 8.59 4.31 3.16
CA SER A 187 7.91 3.33 4.00
C SER A 187 7.12 4.03 5.10
N PHE A 188 5.83 4.26 4.84
CA PHE A 188 4.94 4.94 5.78
C PHE A 188 4.08 3.94 6.54
N ARG A 189 3.83 4.20 7.82
CA ARG A 189 3.00 3.37 8.70
C ARG A 189 1.82 4.20 9.21
N PHE A 190 0.63 3.72 8.92
CA PHE A 190 -0.64 4.34 9.30
C PHE A 190 -1.27 3.61 10.49
N HIS A 191 -2.04 4.33 11.31
CA HIS A 191 -2.97 3.76 12.27
C HIS A 191 -4.40 3.77 11.71
N TYR A 192 -4.77 4.82 10.96
CA TYR A 192 -6.11 4.98 10.42
C TYR A 192 -6.21 4.47 8.98
N PHE A 193 -7.04 3.44 8.76
CA PHE A 193 -7.32 2.91 7.41
C PHE A 193 -7.78 4.01 6.45
N ALA A 194 -8.64 4.93 6.88
CA ALA A 194 -9.15 6.00 6.02
C ALA A 194 -8.03 6.94 5.52
N ALA A 195 -7.05 7.28 6.35
CA ALA A 195 -5.91 8.11 5.93
C ALA A 195 -5.05 7.37 4.91
N ARG A 196 -4.76 6.09 5.16
CA ARG A 196 -4.03 5.23 4.23
C ARG A 196 -4.71 5.14 2.86
N LYS A 197 -6.03 4.92 2.86
CA LYS A 197 -6.88 4.84 1.66
C LYS A 197 -6.86 6.13 0.84
N MET A 198 -6.97 7.27 1.51
CA MET A 198 -6.81 8.58 0.88
C MET A 198 -5.45 8.71 0.19
N HIS A 199 -4.35 8.32 0.85
CA HIS A 199 -3.00 8.38 0.27
C HIS A 199 -2.82 7.51 -0.97
N PHE A 200 -3.47 6.34 -1.05
CA PHE A 200 -3.45 5.56 -2.29
C PHE A 200 -4.04 6.36 -3.45
N MET A 201 -5.18 7.03 -3.22
CA MET A 201 -5.90 7.73 -4.29
C MET A 201 -5.36 9.11 -4.64
N MET A 202 -4.74 9.83 -3.71
CA MET A 202 -4.23 11.19 -3.95
C MET A 202 -3.28 11.28 -5.14
N ARG A 203 -2.51 10.22 -5.42
CA ARG A 203 -1.46 10.19 -6.45
C ARG A 203 -1.66 9.09 -7.51
N ALA A 204 -2.72 8.30 -7.38
CA ALA A 204 -2.97 7.18 -8.27
C ALA A 204 -3.18 7.62 -9.72
N LYS A 205 -2.39 7.04 -10.62
CA LYS A 205 -2.62 7.02 -12.06
C LYS A 205 -3.17 5.69 -12.54
N ALA A 206 -3.12 4.63 -11.74
CA ALA A 206 -3.80 3.39 -12.07
C ALA A 206 -3.99 2.56 -10.82
N LEU A 207 -4.97 1.68 -10.89
CA LEU A 207 -5.18 0.62 -9.92
C LEU A 207 -4.98 -0.74 -10.61
N VAL A 208 -4.14 -1.59 -10.04
CA VAL A 208 -3.99 -2.98 -10.49
C VAL A 208 -4.24 -3.92 -9.33
N ALA A 209 -5.36 -4.63 -9.39
CA ALA A 209 -5.80 -5.59 -8.39
C ALA A 209 -5.52 -7.03 -8.86
N PHE A 210 -4.47 -7.62 -8.30
CA PHE A 210 -4.22 -9.06 -8.39
C PHE A 210 -5.16 -9.83 -7.44
N PRO A 211 -5.26 -11.16 -7.58
CA PRO A 211 -6.09 -11.96 -6.70
C PRO A 211 -5.71 -11.75 -5.22
N GLY A 212 -6.72 -11.55 -4.38
CA GLY A 212 -6.52 -11.15 -2.99
C GLY A 212 -7.76 -11.30 -2.13
N GLY A 213 -7.60 -11.12 -0.82
CA GLY A 213 -8.69 -11.29 0.14
C GLY A 213 -9.50 -10.01 0.36
N PHE A 214 -10.09 -9.89 1.55
CA PHE A 214 -10.92 -8.74 1.92
C PHE A 214 -10.22 -7.39 1.79
N GLY A 215 -8.93 -7.28 2.12
CA GLY A 215 -8.21 -6.02 1.94
C GLY A 215 -8.14 -5.60 0.48
N THR A 216 -7.93 -6.53 -0.46
CA THR A 216 -7.93 -6.23 -1.89
C THR A 216 -9.32 -5.85 -2.40
N LEU A 217 -10.36 -6.53 -1.91
CA LEU A 217 -11.74 -6.23 -2.28
C LEU A 217 -12.19 -4.86 -1.76
N ASP A 218 -11.87 -4.54 -0.51
CA ASP A 218 -12.14 -3.25 0.12
C ASP A 218 -11.55 -2.11 -0.70
N GLU A 219 -10.25 -2.17 -1.02
CA GLU A 219 -9.62 -1.15 -1.84
C GLU A 219 -10.18 -1.10 -3.27
N LEU A 220 -10.44 -2.26 -3.89
CA LEU A 220 -10.98 -2.31 -5.24
C LEU A 220 -12.34 -1.62 -5.33
N PHE A 221 -13.28 -1.99 -4.46
CA PHE A 221 -14.63 -1.42 -4.48
C PHE A 221 -14.65 0.04 -4.06
N GLU A 222 -13.74 0.47 -3.18
CA GLU A 222 -13.58 1.89 -2.87
C GLU A 222 -13.18 2.70 -4.10
N VAL A 223 -12.16 2.27 -4.85
CA VAL A 223 -11.72 2.98 -6.05
C VAL A 223 -12.80 2.97 -7.13
N MET A 224 -13.44 1.82 -7.38
CA MET A 224 -14.56 1.73 -8.31
C MET A 224 -15.67 2.72 -7.94
N THR A 225 -16.04 2.79 -6.66
CA THR A 225 -17.08 3.71 -6.18
C THR A 225 -16.65 5.17 -6.34
N LEU A 226 -15.40 5.51 -6.04
CA LEU A 226 -14.88 6.87 -6.19
C LEU A 226 -14.87 7.34 -7.65
N VAL A 227 -14.51 6.46 -8.59
CA VAL A 227 -14.54 6.76 -10.02
C VAL A 227 -15.98 6.84 -10.54
N GLN A 228 -16.84 5.87 -10.19
CA GLN A 228 -18.26 5.84 -10.55
C GLN A 228 -18.98 7.12 -10.13
N THR A 229 -18.76 7.55 -8.88
CA THR A 229 -19.39 8.75 -8.30
C THR A 229 -18.69 10.06 -8.67
N LYS A 230 -17.62 10.01 -9.48
CA LYS A 230 -16.81 11.16 -9.91
C LYS A 230 -16.23 11.96 -8.73
N LYS A 231 -15.97 11.28 -7.61
CA LYS A 231 -15.28 11.84 -6.44
C LYS A 231 -13.77 11.78 -6.59
N ALA A 232 -13.27 10.91 -7.46
CA ALA A 232 -11.89 10.89 -7.94
C ALA A 232 -11.84 11.14 -9.45
N HIS A 233 -10.67 11.56 -9.94
CA HIS A 233 -10.41 11.58 -11.38
C HIS A 233 -10.47 10.15 -11.94
N PRO A 234 -10.92 9.98 -13.20
CA PRO A 234 -10.87 8.68 -13.85
C PRO A 234 -9.44 8.11 -13.89
N VAL A 235 -9.30 6.87 -13.43
CA VAL A 235 -8.06 6.09 -13.50
C VAL A 235 -8.37 4.71 -14.08
N PRO A 236 -7.47 4.11 -14.86
CA PRO A 236 -7.63 2.74 -15.32
C PRO A 236 -7.58 1.77 -14.12
N ILE A 237 -8.59 0.91 -14.02
CA ILE A 237 -8.68 -0.16 -13.03
C ILE A 237 -8.47 -1.48 -13.75
N ILE A 238 -7.45 -2.23 -13.36
CA ILE A 238 -7.09 -3.52 -13.97
C ILE A 238 -7.27 -4.63 -12.93
N LEU A 239 -8.06 -5.64 -13.29
CA LEU A 239 -8.22 -6.87 -12.52
C LEU A 239 -7.34 -7.95 -13.15
N PHE A 240 -6.31 -8.38 -12.43
CA PHE A 240 -5.38 -9.40 -12.89
C PHE A 240 -5.84 -10.78 -12.44
N GLY A 241 -5.82 -11.78 -13.34
CA GLY A 241 -6.24 -13.15 -13.06
C GLY A 241 -7.71 -13.39 -13.35
N ALA A 242 -8.07 -13.51 -14.63
CA ALA A 242 -9.44 -13.58 -15.09
C ALA A 242 -10.22 -14.75 -14.48
N ASN A 243 -9.59 -15.93 -14.34
CA ASN A 243 -10.24 -17.08 -13.72
C ASN A 243 -10.63 -16.80 -12.26
N TYR A 244 -9.80 -16.07 -11.52
CA TYR A 244 -10.06 -15.75 -10.12
C TYR A 244 -11.25 -14.79 -10.01
N TRP A 245 -11.21 -13.67 -10.72
CA TRP A 245 -12.24 -12.63 -10.62
C TRP A 245 -13.61 -13.11 -11.12
N LYS A 246 -13.66 -13.82 -12.26
CA LYS A 246 -14.92 -14.35 -12.81
C LYS A 246 -15.60 -15.38 -11.90
N ARG A 247 -14.82 -16.10 -11.09
CA ARG A 247 -15.36 -17.07 -10.11
C ARG A 247 -15.74 -16.42 -8.78
N LEU A 248 -15.04 -15.34 -8.41
CA LEU A 248 -15.27 -14.66 -7.14
C LEU A 248 -16.51 -13.77 -7.20
N ILE A 249 -16.67 -13.00 -8.28
CA ILE A 249 -17.73 -11.99 -8.42
C ILE A 249 -18.32 -12.08 -9.82
N ASN A 250 -19.62 -12.33 -9.88
CA ASN A 250 -20.37 -12.14 -11.11
C ASN A 250 -20.90 -10.69 -11.15
N PHE A 251 -20.17 -9.81 -11.83
CA PHE A 251 -20.55 -8.40 -11.93
C PHE A 251 -21.84 -8.17 -12.74
N ASP A 252 -22.19 -9.09 -13.64
CA ASP A 252 -23.42 -8.98 -14.45
C ASP A 252 -24.67 -9.03 -13.56
N VAL A 253 -24.63 -9.77 -12.45
CA VAL A 253 -25.74 -9.82 -11.47
C VAL A 253 -26.02 -8.43 -10.89
N LEU A 254 -25.00 -7.57 -10.70
CA LEU A 254 -25.22 -6.22 -10.20
C LEU A 254 -25.98 -5.35 -11.21
N VAL A 255 -25.81 -5.61 -12.51
CA VAL A 255 -26.55 -4.94 -13.57
C VAL A 255 -27.96 -5.50 -13.68
N GLU A 256 -28.10 -6.83 -13.68
CA GLU A 256 -29.39 -7.53 -13.75
C GLU A 256 -30.33 -7.12 -12.61
N GLU A 257 -29.80 -6.98 -11.40
CA GLU A 257 -30.55 -6.55 -10.21
C GLU A 257 -30.72 -5.01 -10.13
N GLY A 258 -30.19 -4.25 -11.09
CA GLY A 258 -30.29 -2.80 -11.14
C GLY A 258 -29.51 -2.06 -10.04
N ALA A 259 -28.49 -2.70 -9.45
CA ALA A 259 -27.63 -2.12 -8.42
C ALA A 259 -26.55 -1.20 -9.00
N ILE A 260 -26.14 -1.42 -10.25
CA ILE A 260 -25.23 -0.56 -11.02
C ILE A 260 -25.74 -0.39 -12.46
N SER A 261 -25.21 0.61 -13.18
CA SER A 261 -25.54 0.79 -14.61
C SER A 261 -24.68 -0.14 -15.47
N PRO A 262 -25.14 -0.59 -16.66
CA PRO A 262 -24.33 -1.40 -17.56
C PRO A 262 -22.97 -0.76 -17.91
N GLU A 263 -22.91 0.57 -17.98
CA GLU A 263 -21.70 1.32 -18.29
C GLU A 263 -20.65 1.24 -17.19
N ASP A 264 -21.04 0.93 -15.95
CA ASP A 264 -20.13 0.79 -14.82
C ASP A 264 -19.20 -0.43 -14.97
N LEU A 265 -19.58 -1.42 -15.80
CA LEU A 265 -18.70 -2.52 -16.16
C LEU A 265 -17.50 -2.07 -17.02
N ASN A 266 -17.56 -0.87 -17.63
CA ASN A 266 -16.42 -0.29 -18.36
C ASN A 266 -15.39 0.37 -17.44
N LEU A 267 -15.65 0.44 -16.12
CA LEU A 267 -14.72 1.04 -15.16
C LEU A 267 -13.43 0.22 -15.02
N PHE A 268 -13.47 -1.08 -15.31
CA PHE A 268 -12.34 -1.97 -15.15
C PHE A 268 -12.11 -2.85 -16.38
N GLN A 269 -10.88 -3.34 -16.51
CA GLN A 269 -10.50 -4.34 -17.51
C GLN A 269 -9.91 -5.56 -16.83
N ILE A 270 -10.16 -6.74 -17.37
CA ILE A 270 -9.64 -8.00 -16.84
C ILE A 270 -8.55 -8.54 -17.77
N THR A 271 -7.41 -8.94 -17.22
CA THR A 271 -6.29 -9.53 -17.98
C THR A 271 -5.56 -10.60 -17.19
N ASP A 272 -4.82 -11.46 -17.89
CA ASP A 272 -3.95 -12.49 -17.33
C ASP A 272 -2.46 -12.25 -17.65
N ASP A 273 -2.14 -11.16 -18.35
CA ASP A 273 -0.80 -10.86 -18.83
C ASP A 273 -0.28 -9.49 -18.33
N PRO A 274 0.94 -9.42 -17.74
CA PRO A 274 1.51 -8.17 -17.23
C PRO A 274 1.71 -7.09 -18.30
N GLN A 275 2.04 -7.49 -19.52
CA GLN A 275 2.24 -6.53 -20.62
C GLN A 275 0.89 -5.94 -21.05
N ALA A 276 -0.15 -6.77 -21.20
CA ALA A 276 -1.50 -6.30 -21.50
C ALA A 276 -2.06 -5.38 -20.41
N ALA A 277 -1.78 -5.65 -19.12
CA ALA A 277 -2.15 -4.75 -18.03
C ALA A 277 -1.48 -3.37 -18.18
N TRP A 278 -0.20 -3.36 -18.53
CA TRP A 278 0.55 -2.12 -18.76
C TRP A 278 0.08 -1.38 -20.02
N ASP A 279 -0.18 -2.09 -21.10
CA ASP A 279 -0.66 -1.52 -22.37
C ASP A 279 -2.06 -0.89 -22.22
N ALA A 280 -2.93 -1.46 -21.37
CA ALA A 280 -4.21 -0.86 -21.03
C ALA A 280 -4.04 0.50 -20.33
N ILE A 281 -3.11 0.61 -19.38
CA ILE A 281 -2.79 1.87 -18.71
C ILE A 281 -2.23 2.89 -19.71
N ARG A 282 -1.29 2.47 -20.58
CA ARG A 282 -0.74 3.34 -21.63
C ARG A 282 -1.81 3.84 -22.59
N THR A 283 -2.70 2.96 -23.02
CA THR A 283 -3.80 3.30 -23.93
C THR A 283 -4.73 4.34 -23.32
N PHE A 284 -5.05 4.19 -22.02
CA PHE A 284 -5.89 5.15 -21.29
C PHE A 284 -5.28 6.57 -21.29
N TYR A 285 -3.96 6.68 -21.08
CA TYR A 285 -3.26 7.96 -21.04
C TYR A 285 -2.66 8.42 -22.38
N LYS A 286 -2.79 7.61 -23.44
CA LYS A 286 -2.21 7.86 -24.78
C LYS A 286 -0.68 8.02 -24.75
N LEU A 287 -0.01 7.12 -24.03
CA LEU A 287 1.45 7.06 -23.82
C LEU A 287 2.19 6.24 -24.87
#